data_AF-A0A9W8ET41-F1
#
_entry.id   AF-A0A9W8ET41-F1
#
_cell.length_a   1.000
_cell.length_b   1.000
_cell.length_c   1.000
_cell.angle_alpha   90.00
_cell.angle_beta   90.00
_cell.angle_gamma   90.00
#
_symmetry.space_group_name_H-M   'P 1'
#
loop_
_entity.id
_entity.type
_entity.pdbx_description
1 polymer ?
#
loop_
_entity_poly.entity_id
_entity_poly.type
_entity_poly.pdbx_seq_one_letter_code
_entity_poly.pdbx_strand_id
1 'polypeptide(L)'
;MVCAQQALSAGSKGVGTTPPNIDPAQSAGSDAPGYQPQWSLALASMWIPTVDISDEWAARFARFSDFMQDTLTTSMVTLWTTSPLWTLVLYIYLMVYVKVLRTFLLLYLVYCFCDPRPYDGVGRRVASIQKLPLWKHVNAYFQPKMVFEAPLNAKAKYVFGSHPHGVISYVSQLVAGTTGLGIEAQVPGLVVRGVTMPATFAIPFFRDWALAMGCLSCDRSSIRRILSDRHHRLHQSLLVVVGGAEESMLAHEGSADLILLKRRGFVREAIRAGCDLVPIYNFNENSIYKLVNNQQGSLVHRFEMAIKSLFGFTILLFYGRNVFFTPFRTQLVSVVGRPIPVQRNYNPTEEEIKEYHDLYVEELKRVYIKYKPRYAPDAADIRFVA
;
A
#
# COMPACT_ATOMS: atom_id res chain seq x y z
N MET A 1 -1.63 -41.58 11.77
CA MET A 1 -2.40 -42.43 10.84
C MET A 1 -1.80 -42.27 9.45
N VAL A 2 -0.99 -43.27 9.06
CA VAL A 2 -0.75 -43.84 7.72
C VAL A 2 -0.56 -42.90 6.49
N CYS A 3 0.71 -42.80 6.09
CA CYS A 3 1.33 -43.04 4.77
C CYS A 3 0.50 -43.27 3.48
N ALA A 4 1.08 -42.72 2.39
CA ALA A 4 1.44 -43.34 1.10
C ALA A 4 0.49 -43.34 -0.12
N GLN A 5 1.05 -42.87 -1.25
CA GLN A 5 1.18 -43.53 -2.59
C GLN A 5 2.03 -42.58 -3.50
N GLN A 6 3.27 -42.88 -3.92
CA GLN A 6 3.76 -43.72 -5.06
C GLN A 6 3.21 -43.29 -6.44
N ALA A 7 3.92 -43.21 -7.58
CA ALA A 7 5.22 -43.70 -8.08
C ALA A 7 5.65 -42.80 -9.30
N LEU A 8 6.87 -42.77 -9.86
CA LEU A 8 7.61 -43.81 -10.61
C LEU A 8 9.03 -43.30 -10.96
N SER A 9 10.01 -44.21 -10.92
CA SER A 9 11.35 -44.07 -11.53
C SER A 9 11.75 -45.42 -12.14
N ALA A 10 12.35 -45.43 -13.33
CA ALA A 10 13.57 -46.17 -13.66
C ALA A 10 13.73 -46.31 -15.19
N GLY A 11 14.91 -45.92 -15.68
CA GLY A 11 15.41 -46.33 -16.99
C GLY A 11 16.28 -47.59 -16.90
N SER A 12 16.55 -48.21 -18.04
CA SER A 12 17.72 -49.09 -18.22
C SER A 12 18.13 -49.14 -19.70
N LYS A 13 19.42 -49.41 -19.92
CA LYS A 13 20.17 -49.33 -21.18
C LYS A 13 20.20 -50.68 -21.93
N GLY A 14 20.17 -50.59 -23.27
CA GLY A 14 21.14 -51.20 -24.20
C GLY A 14 21.06 -52.71 -24.52
N VAL A 15 21.10 -53.05 -25.82
CA VAL A 15 22.06 -53.92 -26.55
C VAL A 15 21.50 -54.16 -27.97
N GLY A 16 22.36 -54.08 -28.99
CA GLY A 16 21.99 -54.04 -30.41
C GLY A 16 22.02 -55.38 -31.17
N THR A 17 21.70 -55.30 -32.47
CA THR A 17 22.20 -56.14 -33.59
C THR A 17 21.53 -55.68 -34.91
N THR A 18 22.33 -55.34 -35.92
CA THR A 18 22.02 -55.34 -37.38
C THR A 18 22.32 -56.75 -37.96
N PRO A 19 22.11 -57.13 -39.26
CA PRO A 19 21.75 -56.42 -40.51
C PRO A 19 20.65 -57.22 -41.34
N PRO A 20 20.43 -57.14 -42.69
CA PRO A 20 21.15 -56.42 -43.74
C PRO A 20 20.36 -55.68 -44.87
N ASN A 21 21.07 -54.66 -45.34
CA ASN A 21 21.34 -54.17 -46.71
C ASN A 21 20.81 -55.00 -47.91
N ILE A 22 20.08 -54.33 -48.83
CA ILE A 22 20.06 -54.62 -50.28
C ILE A 22 19.95 -53.29 -51.04
N ASP A 23 20.90 -53.07 -51.96
CA ASP A 23 20.95 -52.09 -53.06
C ASP A 23 21.78 -52.80 -54.18
N PRO A 24 21.89 -52.37 -55.45
CA PRO A 24 21.10 -51.47 -56.33
C PRO A 24 20.90 -52.06 -57.77
N ALA A 25 20.13 -51.43 -58.67
CA ALA A 25 20.34 -51.38 -60.15
C ALA A 25 19.21 -50.63 -60.90
N GLN A 26 19.50 -49.45 -61.49
CA GLN A 26 19.65 -49.15 -62.93
C GLN A 26 18.38 -49.11 -63.82
N SER A 27 18.07 -47.94 -64.40
CA SER A 27 18.26 -47.67 -65.86
C SER A 27 17.74 -46.27 -66.30
N ALA A 28 18.58 -45.63 -67.14
CA ALA A 28 18.37 -44.67 -68.25
C ALA A 28 17.18 -43.66 -68.20
N GLY A 29 17.31 -42.36 -68.54
CA GLY A 29 18.24 -41.64 -69.40
C GLY A 29 17.43 -40.90 -70.49
N SER A 30 17.46 -39.55 -70.52
CA SER A 30 17.15 -38.75 -71.73
C SER A 30 17.51 -37.27 -71.55
N ASP A 31 18.33 -36.78 -72.47
CA ASP A 31 18.91 -35.43 -72.58
C ASP A 31 17.91 -34.35 -73.06
N ALA A 32 18.15 -33.10 -72.63
CA ALA A 32 17.90 -31.88 -73.44
C ALA A 32 18.70 -30.67 -72.88
N PRO A 33 19.37 -29.84 -73.71
CA PRO A 33 20.22 -28.74 -73.24
C PRO A 33 19.45 -27.41 -73.16
N GLY A 34 19.57 -26.69 -72.04
CA GLY A 34 18.97 -25.36 -71.82
C GLY A 34 19.99 -24.34 -71.35
N TYR A 35 20.27 -23.37 -72.22
CA TYR A 35 21.12 -22.19 -72.05
C TYR A 35 20.68 -21.31 -70.86
N GLN A 36 21.62 -20.92 -69.97
CA GLN A 36 21.39 -19.97 -68.86
C GLN A 36 22.31 -18.75 -69.04
N PRO A 37 21.80 -17.52 -69.25
CA PRO A 37 22.65 -16.34 -69.36
C PRO A 37 23.02 -15.74 -67.98
N GLN A 38 24.31 -15.43 -67.83
CA GLN A 38 24.96 -14.89 -66.64
C GLN A 38 24.64 -13.40 -66.38
N TRP A 39 23.42 -13.06 -65.95
CA TRP A 39 23.14 -11.69 -65.47
C TRP A 39 22.25 -11.59 -64.22
N SER A 40 21.92 -12.70 -63.56
CA SER A 40 20.96 -12.69 -62.43
C SER A 40 21.53 -12.33 -61.05
N LEU A 41 22.77 -11.85 -60.93
CA LEU A 41 23.40 -11.60 -59.61
C LEU A 41 23.80 -10.15 -59.30
N ALA A 42 23.32 -9.16 -60.05
CA ALA A 42 23.74 -7.76 -59.85
C ALA A 42 22.65 -6.78 -59.36
N LEU A 43 21.48 -7.23 -58.89
CA LEU A 43 20.42 -6.33 -58.40
C LEU A 43 19.82 -6.69 -57.03
N ALA A 44 20.29 -7.72 -56.35
CA ALA A 44 19.69 -8.15 -55.06
C ALA A 44 20.27 -7.43 -53.82
N SER A 45 21.30 -6.60 -53.95
CA SER A 45 21.96 -5.95 -52.80
C SER A 45 21.67 -4.44 -52.68
N MET A 46 20.65 -3.94 -53.35
CA MET A 46 20.27 -2.53 -53.28
C MET A 46 19.16 -2.31 -52.24
N TRP A 47 19.59 -2.08 -50.99
CA TRP A 47 18.93 -1.23 -49.99
C TRP A 47 17.41 -1.30 -49.90
N ILE A 48 16.89 -2.36 -49.27
CA ILE A 48 15.62 -2.27 -48.55
C ILE A 48 15.99 -2.52 -47.08
N PRO A 49 15.77 -1.56 -46.15
CA PRO A 49 15.82 -1.88 -44.74
C PRO A 49 14.72 -2.91 -44.50
N THR A 50 15.09 -4.17 -44.28
CA THR A 50 14.18 -5.17 -43.76
C THR A 50 13.89 -4.79 -42.31
N VAL A 51 13.03 -3.80 -42.10
CA VAL A 51 12.24 -3.77 -40.88
C VAL A 51 11.32 -4.97 -41.02
N ASP A 52 11.65 -6.05 -40.33
CA ASP A 52 10.81 -7.24 -40.34
C ASP A 52 9.44 -6.79 -39.83
N ILE A 53 8.42 -6.96 -40.66
CA ILE A 53 7.06 -6.51 -40.35
C ILE A 53 6.61 -7.18 -39.03
N SER A 54 7.11 -8.39 -38.74
CA SER A 54 6.90 -9.05 -37.44
C SER A 54 7.50 -8.29 -36.26
N ASP A 55 8.69 -7.69 -36.41
CA ASP A 55 9.35 -6.93 -35.34
C ASP A 55 8.65 -5.59 -35.08
N GLU A 56 8.18 -4.92 -36.13
CA GLU A 56 7.37 -3.71 -35.97
C GLU A 56 6.03 -4.02 -35.29
N TRP A 57 5.32 -5.08 -35.73
CA TRP A 57 4.08 -5.51 -35.07
C TRP A 57 4.34 -5.95 -33.64
N ALA A 58 5.40 -6.70 -33.36
CA ALA A 58 5.79 -7.07 -32.00
C ALA A 58 6.05 -5.84 -31.12
N ALA A 59 6.77 -4.84 -31.63
CA ALA A 59 7.00 -3.58 -30.93
C ALA A 59 5.71 -2.76 -30.72
N ARG A 60 4.75 -2.81 -31.66
CA ARG A 60 3.43 -2.18 -31.50
C ARG A 60 2.58 -2.91 -30.47
N PHE A 61 2.56 -4.24 -30.48
CA PHE A 61 1.87 -5.05 -29.47
C PHE A 61 2.48 -4.86 -28.08
N ALA A 62 3.81 -4.81 -27.97
CA ALA A 62 4.50 -4.53 -26.70
C ALA A 62 4.10 -3.15 -26.15
N ARG A 63 4.18 -2.09 -26.98
CA ARG A 63 3.74 -0.74 -26.58
C ARG A 63 2.28 -0.68 -26.16
N PHE A 64 1.39 -1.38 -26.88
CA PHE A 64 -0.03 -1.45 -26.52
C PHE A 64 -0.25 -2.21 -25.20
N SER A 65 0.44 -3.33 -25.01
CA SER A 65 0.42 -4.08 -23.75
C SER A 65 0.89 -3.23 -22.57
N ASP A 66 2.02 -2.53 -22.72
CA ASP A 66 2.57 -1.65 -21.69
C ASP A 66 1.60 -0.51 -21.35
N PHE A 67 0.99 0.11 -22.37
CA PHE A 67 -0.05 1.13 -22.19
C PHE A 67 -1.27 0.58 -21.42
N MET A 68 -1.75 -0.61 -21.77
CA MET A 68 -2.88 -1.25 -21.08
C MET A 68 -2.54 -1.59 -19.63
N GLN A 69 -1.33 -2.08 -19.37
CA GLN A 69 -0.86 -2.38 -18.02
C GLN A 69 -0.70 -1.12 -17.16
N ASP A 70 -0.15 -0.04 -17.73
CA ASP A 70 -0.01 1.24 -17.02
C ASP A 70 -1.38 1.87 -16.74
N THR A 71 -2.29 1.83 -17.71
CA THR A 71 -3.67 2.31 -17.56
C THR A 71 -4.42 1.54 -16.48
N LEU A 72 -4.33 0.20 -16.50
CA LEU A 72 -4.94 -0.64 -15.47
C LEU A 72 -4.35 -0.36 -14.09
N THR A 73 -3.03 -0.27 -14.00
CA THR A 73 -2.32 -0.01 -12.73
C THR A 73 -2.71 1.34 -12.15
N THR A 74 -2.70 2.38 -12.98
CA THR A 74 -3.11 3.73 -12.59
C THR A 74 -4.58 3.74 -12.17
N SER A 75 -5.48 3.13 -12.95
CA SER A 75 -6.91 3.06 -12.63
C SER A 75 -7.17 2.35 -11.30
N MET A 76 -6.47 1.25 -11.02
CA MET A 76 -6.59 0.50 -9.78
C MET A 76 -6.14 1.32 -8.56
N VAL A 77 -5.04 2.06 -8.69
CA VAL A 77 -4.58 2.99 -7.65
C VAL A 77 -5.58 4.13 -7.43
N THR A 78 -6.10 4.71 -8.51
CA THR A 78 -7.13 5.77 -8.43
C THR A 78 -8.40 5.27 -7.76
N LEU A 79 -8.90 4.10 -8.17
CA LEU A 79 -10.09 3.47 -7.59
C LEU A 79 -9.90 3.19 -6.10
N TRP A 80 -8.72 2.72 -5.70
CA TRP A 80 -8.38 2.50 -4.30
C TRP A 80 -8.45 3.81 -3.50
N THR A 81 -7.72 4.85 -3.93
CA THR A 81 -7.73 6.16 -3.26
C THR A 81 -9.12 6.77 -3.19
N THR A 82 -9.89 6.70 -4.27
CA THR A 82 -11.22 7.33 -4.36
C THR A 82 -12.36 6.44 -3.86
N SER A 83 -12.05 5.25 -3.34
CA SER A 83 -13.06 4.28 -2.89
C SER A 83 -14.03 4.82 -1.82
N PRO A 84 -13.65 5.69 -0.85
CA PRO A 84 -14.63 6.27 0.07
C PRO A 84 -15.70 7.10 -0.64
N LEU A 85 -15.31 7.85 -1.67
CA LEU A 85 -16.22 8.68 -2.45
C LEU A 85 -17.15 7.80 -3.31
N TRP A 86 -16.59 6.84 -4.05
CA TRP A 86 -17.37 5.99 -4.94
C TRP A 86 -18.37 5.11 -4.20
N THR A 87 -17.99 4.56 -3.06
CA THR A 87 -18.90 3.76 -2.22
C THR A 87 -20.03 4.59 -1.65
N LEU A 88 -19.77 5.83 -1.23
CA LEU A 88 -20.82 6.75 -0.77
C LEU A 88 -21.78 7.12 -1.90
N VAL A 89 -21.25 7.48 -3.07
CA VAL A 89 -22.06 7.81 -4.26
C VAL A 89 -22.91 6.60 -4.67
N LEU A 90 -22.33 5.40 -4.70
CA LEU A 90 -23.05 4.17 -5.00
C LEU A 90 -24.17 3.93 -3.98
N TYR A 91 -23.90 4.06 -2.68
CA TYR A 91 -24.92 3.91 -1.65
C TYR A 91 -26.09 4.89 -1.83
N ILE A 92 -25.80 6.17 -2.06
CA ILE A 92 -26.82 7.20 -2.29
C ILE A 92 -27.61 6.88 -3.57
N TYR A 93 -26.93 6.52 -4.66
CA TYR A 93 -27.56 6.13 -5.91
C TYR A 93 -28.54 4.95 -5.71
N LEU A 94 -28.09 3.87 -5.06
CA LEU A 94 -28.95 2.72 -4.80
C LEU A 94 -30.14 3.09 -3.89
N MET A 95 -29.94 3.94 -2.89
CA MET A 95 -30.99 4.42 -1.99
C MET A 95 -32.08 5.22 -2.72
N VAL A 96 -31.67 6.10 -3.64
CA VAL A 96 -32.56 6.99 -4.40
C VAL A 96 -33.29 6.23 -5.50
N TYR A 97 -32.55 5.50 -6.35
CA TYR A 97 -33.06 4.98 -7.62
C TYR A 97 -33.52 3.52 -7.56
N VAL A 98 -32.98 2.70 -6.65
CA VAL A 98 -33.30 1.26 -6.59
C VAL A 98 -34.27 0.99 -5.44
N LYS A 99 -35.56 1.26 -5.69
CA LYS A 99 -36.65 1.17 -4.67
C LYS A 99 -36.68 -0.18 -3.93
N VAL A 100 -36.44 -1.29 -4.64
CA VAL A 100 -36.44 -2.65 -4.07
C VAL A 100 -35.35 -2.82 -2.98
N LEU A 101 -34.22 -2.15 -3.11
CA LEU A 101 -33.11 -2.24 -2.15
C LEU A 101 -33.23 -1.25 -0.98
N ARG A 102 -34.10 -0.25 -1.08
CA ARG A 102 -34.16 0.87 -0.13
C ARG A 102 -34.33 0.42 1.33
N THR A 103 -35.28 -0.49 1.59
CA THR A 103 -35.50 -1.02 2.95
C THR A 103 -34.27 -1.73 3.48
N PHE A 104 -33.61 -2.55 2.66
CA PHE A 104 -32.39 -3.25 3.05
C PHE A 104 -31.22 -2.29 3.31
N LEU A 105 -31.09 -1.23 2.51
CA LEU A 105 -30.06 -0.21 2.70
C LEU A 105 -30.28 0.61 3.98
N LEU A 106 -31.54 0.91 4.34
CA LEU A 106 -31.87 1.57 5.60
C LEU A 106 -31.54 0.67 6.80
N LEU A 107 -31.90 -0.61 6.74
CA LEU A 107 -31.53 -1.59 7.77
C LEU A 107 -30.00 -1.74 7.88
N TYR A 108 -29.31 -1.75 6.74
CA TYR A 108 -27.85 -1.76 6.69
C TYR A 108 -27.26 -0.50 7.33
N LEU A 109 -27.83 0.68 7.10
CA LEU A 109 -27.39 1.91 7.75
C LEU A 109 -27.56 1.86 9.27
N VAL A 110 -28.71 1.36 9.76
CA VAL A 110 -28.94 1.14 11.20
C VAL A 110 -27.91 0.17 11.75
N TYR A 111 -27.63 -0.93 11.04
CA TYR A 111 -26.57 -1.85 11.39
C TYR A 111 -25.21 -1.15 11.49
N CYS A 112 -24.84 -0.30 10.53
CA CYS A 112 -23.57 0.43 10.54
C CYS A 112 -23.38 1.28 11.80
N PHE A 113 -24.45 1.92 12.30
CA PHE A 113 -24.41 2.72 13.53
C PHE A 113 -24.44 1.88 14.81
N CYS A 114 -25.04 0.69 14.78
CA CYS A 114 -25.12 -0.20 15.94
C CYS A 114 -23.92 -1.17 16.06
N ASP A 115 -23.15 -1.34 14.99
CA ASP A 115 -22.05 -2.30 14.91
C ASP A 115 -20.84 -1.86 15.76
N PRO A 116 -20.49 -2.58 16.84
CA PRO A 116 -19.42 -2.17 17.76
C PRO A 116 -18.02 -2.45 17.22
N ARG A 117 -17.90 -3.15 16.08
CA ARG A 117 -16.64 -3.67 15.52
C ARG A 117 -15.55 -2.63 15.30
N PRO A 118 -15.83 -1.37 14.89
CA PRO A 118 -14.78 -0.37 14.79
C PRO A 118 -14.09 -0.03 16.11
N TYR A 119 -14.74 -0.31 17.24
CA TYR A 119 -14.30 0.12 18.57
C TYR A 119 -13.99 -1.05 19.52
N ASP A 120 -14.24 -2.30 19.13
CA ASP A 120 -14.14 -3.47 20.01
C ASP A 120 -12.69 -3.97 20.21
N GLY A 121 -11.74 -3.45 19.44
CA GLY A 121 -10.33 -3.86 19.45
C GLY A 121 -10.03 -5.14 18.66
N VAL A 122 -11.03 -5.76 18.04
CA VAL A 122 -10.89 -6.99 17.24
C VAL A 122 -11.15 -6.70 15.76
N GLY A 123 -12.23 -5.98 15.46
CA GLY A 123 -12.66 -5.65 14.09
C GLY A 123 -13.22 -6.85 13.33
N ARG A 124 -13.17 -6.77 12.00
CA ARG A 124 -13.64 -7.83 11.08
C ARG A 124 -12.63 -8.07 9.97
N ARG A 125 -11.41 -8.48 10.33
CA ARG A 125 -10.36 -8.76 9.35
C ARG A 125 -10.71 -9.92 8.44
N VAL A 126 -10.41 -9.74 7.15
CA VAL A 126 -10.61 -10.75 6.12
C VAL A 126 -9.31 -10.95 5.37
N ALA A 127 -8.63 -12.07 5.63
CA ALA A 127 -7.30 -12.34 5.09
C ALA A 127 -7.26 -12.36 3.54
N SER A 128 -8.35 -12.79 2.88
CA SER A 128 -8.44 -12.76 1.41
C SER A 128 -8.49 -11.33 0.87
N ILE A 129 -9.13 -10.38 1.56
CA ILE A 129 -9.17 -8.97 1.18
C ILE A 129 -7.76 -8.34 1.29
N GLN A 130 -7.03 -8.68 2.35
CA GLN A 130 -5.65 -8.21 2.55
C GLN A 130 -4.63 -8.80 1.56
N LYS A 131 -5.05 -9.76 0.71
CA LYS A 131 -4.24 -10.46 -0.31
C LYS A 131 -4.75 -10.24 -1.73
N LEU A 132 -5.67 -9.30 -1.94
CA LEU A 132 -6.26 -9.06 -3.26
C LEU A 132 -5.19 -8.73 -4.32
N PRO A 133 -5.40 -9.16 -5.59
CA PRO A 133 -4.51 -8.82 -6.70
C PRO A 133 -4.30 -7.32 -6.91
N LEU A 134 -5.24 -6.49 -6.45
CA LEU A 134 -5.13 -5.02 -6.40
C LEU A 134 -3.76 -4.55 -5.88
N TRP A 135 -3.23 -5.20 -4.84
CA TRP A 135 -1.96 -4.82 -4.22
C TRP A 135 -0.76 -4.99 -5.16
N LYS A 136 -0.86 -5.84 -6.20
CA LYS A 136 0.17 -5.95 -7.24
C LYS A 136 0.27 -4.66 -8.06
N HIS A 137 -0.85 -4.01 -8.35
CA HIS A 137 -0.88 -2.72 -9.05
C HIS A 137 -0.33 -1.60 -8.17
N VAL A 138 -0.72 -1.57 -6.89
CA VAL A 138 -0.14 -0.61 -5.93
C VAL A 138 1.38 -0.79 -5.83
N ASN A 139 1.86 -2.03 -5.77
CA ASN A 139 3.28 -2.36 -5.76
C ASN A 139 3.98 -1.91 -7.05
N ALA A 140 3.42 -2.18 -8.22
CA ALA A 140 3.97 -1.73 -9.50
C ALA A 140 3.97 -0.20 -9.65
N TYR A 141 2.98 0.47 -9.06
CA TYR A 141 2.83 1.93 -9.13
C TYR A 141 3.87 2.64 -8.26
N PHE A 142 3.92 2.31 -6.97
CA PHE A 142 4.74 3.01 -5.97
C PHE A 142 6.06 2.34 -5.64
N GLN A 143 6.27 1.09 -6.05
CA GLN A 143 7.47 0.30 -5.71
C GLN A 143 7.86 0.43 -4.23
N PRO A 144 6.91 0.18 -3.29
CA PRO A 144 7.10 0.47 -1.88
C PRO A 144 8.26 -0.33 -1.31
N LYS A 145 9.08 0.33 -0.49
CA LYS A 145 10.22 -0.28 0.18
C LYS A 145 10.08 -0.12 1.69
N MET A 146 10.32 -1.20 2.42
CA MET A 146 10.38 -1.19 3.88
C MET A 146 11.80 -1.49 4.34
N VAL A 147 12.32 -0.70 5.28
CA VAL A 147 13.67 -0.85 5.84
C VAL A 147 13.54 -0.95 7.36
N PHE A 148 13.97 -2.06 7.95
CA PHE A 148 14.01 -2.23 9.41
C PHE A 148 15.43 -1.98 9.92
N GLU A 149 15.59 -1.14 10.95
CA GLU A 149 16.88 -0.94 11.59
C GLU A 149 17.21 -1.96 12.68
N ALA A 150 16.21 -2.64 13.20
CA ALA A 150 16.36 -3.73 14.14
C ALA A 150 15.32 -4.82 13.84
N PRO A 151 15.64 -6.09 14.11
CA PRO A 151 14.64 -7.15 14.04
C PRO A 151 13.53 -6.91 15.06
N LEU A 152 12.28 -7.14 14.66
CA LEU A 152 11.13 -7.10 15.57
C LEU A 152 10.82 -8.51 16.08
N ASN A 153 10.46 -8.60 17.36
CA ASN A 153 10.03 -9.84 17.98
C ASN A 153 8.52 -10.02 17.77
N ALA A 154 8.12 -11.02 16.99
CA ALA A 154 6.70 -11.32 16.74
C ALA A 154 5.89 -11.63 18.02
N LYS A 155 6.55 -11.97 19.15
CA LYS A 155 5.93 -12.21 20.47
C LYS A 155 5.86 -10.96 21.35
N ALA A 156 6.39 -9.82 20.92
CA ALA A 156 6.24 -8.54 21.62
C ALA A 156 5.08 -7.73 21.02
N LYS A 157 4.57 -6.76 21.78
CA LYS A 157 3.55 -5.81 21.29
C LYS A 157 4.19 -4.46 21.07
N TYR A 158 3.79 -3.81 19.99
CA TYR A 158 4.36 -2.52 19.58
C TYR A 158 3.27 -1.47 19.41
N VAL A 159 3.63 -0.22 19.67
CA VAL A 159 2.93 0.97 19.20
C VAL A 159 3.82 1.64 18.15
N PHE A 160 3.49 1.41 16.88
CA PHE A 160 4.12 2.04 15.74
C PHE A 160 3.53 3.45 15.55
N GLY A 161 4.39 4.47 15.66
CA GLY A 161 4.01 5.84 15.29
C GLY A 161 4.49 6.13 13.87
N SER A 162 3.56 6.41 12.96
CA SER A 162 3.85 6.64 11.54
C SER A 162 3.86 8.13 11.19
N HIS A 163 4.90 8.56 10.47
CA HIS A 163 5.20 9.96 10.14
C HIS A 163 5.78 10.09 8.71
N PRO A 164 5.57 11.20 7.98
CA PRO A 164 4.49 12.16 8.20
C PRO A 164 3.12 11.52 7.88
N HIS A 165 2.06 12.23 8.23
CA HIS A 165 0.68 11.88 7.91
C HIS A 165 0.40 12.02 6.41
N GLY A 166 1.06 12.94 5.72
CA GLY A 166 0.70 13.28 4.33
C GLY A 166 -0.75 13.75 4.21
N VAL A 167 -1.23 13.88 2.97
CA VAL A 167 -2.61 14.32 2.72
C VAL A 167 -3.64 13.28 3.19
N ILE A 168 -3.38 11.99 2.96
CA ILE A 168 -4.31 10.88 3.29
C ILE A 168 -3.64 9.68 3.99
N SER A 169 -2.39 9.81 4.42
CA SER A 169 -1.62 8.72 5.07
C SER A 169 -1.55 7.43 4.28
N TYR A 170 -1.27 7.56 2.99
CA TYR A 170 -1.34 6.45 2.05
C TYR A 170 -0.38 5.32 2.43
N VAL A 171 0.88 5.65 2.74
CA VAL A 171 1.87 4.65 3.16
C VAL A 171 1.42 3.93 4.43
N SER A 172 0.91 4.65 5.43
CA SER A 172 0.43 4.04 6.68
C SER A 172 -0.69 3.02 6.45
N GLN A 173 -1.57 3.29 5.48
CA GLN A 173 -2.62 2.35 5.08
C GLN A 173 -2.02 1.07 4.45
N LEU A 174 -0.98 1.20 3.62
CA LEU A 174 -0.30 0.04 3.03
C LEU A 174 0.45 -0.78 4.07
N VAL A 175 1.18 -0.09 4.96
CA VAL A 175 2.04 -0.67 6.00
C VAL A 175 1.24 -1.48 7.02
N ALA A 176 0.03 -1.03 7.37
CA ALA A 176 -0.84 -1.71 8.33
C ALA A 176 -1.88 -2.64 7.69
N GLY A 177 -2.42 -2.29 6.51
CA GLY A 177 -3.62 -2.93 5.95
C GLY A 177 -3.35 -4.11 5.03
N THR A 178 -2.13 -4.27 4.51
CA THR A 178 -1.82 -5.26 3.48
C THR A 178 -0.85 -6.32 3.98
N THR A 179 -1.17 -7.59 3.72
CA THR A 179 -0.32 -8.72 4.15
C THR A 179 0.83 -9.03 3.20
N GLY A 180 0.87 -8.38 2.02
CA GLY A 180 1.94 -8.54 1.03
C GLY A 180 2.99 -7.44 1.02
N LEU A 181 2.66 -6.24 1.52
CA LEU A 181 3.53 -5.05 1.47
C LEU A 181 3.75 -4.41 2.85
N GLY A 182 3.01 -4.84 3.87
CA GLY A 182 3.05 -4.28 5.21
C GLY A 182 4.01 -4.97 6.17
N ILE A 183 4.00 -4.53 7.44
CA ILE A 183 4.87 -5.07 8.50
C ILE A 183 4.63 -6.57 8.70
N GLU A 184 3.37 -7.03 8.64
CA GLU A 184 3.03 -8.45 8.83
C GLU A 184 3.64 -9.36 7.75
N ALA A 185 3.96 -8.82 6.57
CA ALA A 185 4.62 -9.56 5.49
C ALA A 185 6.10 -9.84 5.81
N GLN A 186 6.74 -8.87 6.49
CA GLN A 186 8.17 -8.89 6.82
C GLN A 186 8.45 -9.51 8.19
N VAL A 187 7.44 -9.50 9.08
CA VAL A 187 7.53 -10.06 10.44
C VAL A 187 6.36 -11.04 10.65
N PRO A 188 6.46 -12.28 10.13
CA PRO A 188 5.40 -13.28 10.25
C PRO A 188 5.04 -13.55 11.71
N GLY A 189 3.74 -13.58 11.99
CA GLY A 189 3.20 -13.79 13.34
C GLY A 189 2.90 -12.50 14.10
N LEU A 190 3.43 -11.35 13.66
CA LEU A 190 3.00 -10.06 14.18
C LEU A 190 1.65 -9.69 13.59
N VAL A 191 0.77 -9.16 14.44
CA VAL A 191 -0.54 -8.66 14.02
C VAL A 191 -0.59 -7.16 14.26
N VAL A 192 -0.77 -6.36 13.22
CA VAL A 192 -0.82 -4.90 13.29
C VAL A 192 -2.24 -4.40 13.02
N ARG A 193 -2.70 -3.45 13.83
CA ARG A 193 -3.97 -2.75 13.63
C ARG A 193 -3.69 -1.29 13.30
N GLY A 194 -4.00 -0.89 12.07
CA GLY A 194 -4.05 0.53 11.73
C GLY A 194 -5.26 1.17 12.39
N VAL A 195 -5.09 2.38 12.94
CA VAL A 195 -6.23 3.17 13.43
C VAL A 195 -6.48 4.40 12.57
N THR A 196 -7.77 4.70 12.39
CA THR A 196 -8.25 5.84 11.60
C THR A 196 -9.41 6.54 12.30
N MET A 197 -9.76 7.72 11.80
CA MET A 197 -10.82 8.54 12.36
C MET A 197 -12.20 7.85 12.32
N PRO A 198 -13.05 8.01 13.36
CA PRO A 198 -14.39 7.42 13.41
C PRO A 198 -15.27 7.69 12.19
N ALA A 199 -15.13 8.86 11.55
CA ALA A 199 -15.87 9.24 10.35
C ALA A 199 -15.70 8.24 9.19
N THR A 200 -14.55 7.54 9.11
CA THR A 200 -14.33 6.45 8.14
C THR A 200 -15.40 5.37 8.24
N PHE A 201 -15.83 5.04 9.45
CA PHE A 201 -16.79 3.96 9.70
C PHE A 201 -18.26 4.36 9.53
N ALA A 202 -18.52 5.65 9.28
CA ALA A 202 -19.83 6.17 8.94
C ALA A 202 -20.13 6.07 7.44
N ILE A 203 -19.12 5.85 6.58
CA ILE A 203 -19.29 5.73 5.12
C ILE A 203 -19.75 4.30 4.78
N PRO A 204 -20.98 4.10 4.27
CA PRO A 204 -21.47 2.77 3.91
C PRO A 204 -20.58 2.10 2.85
N PHE A 205 -20.46 0.78 2.93
CA PHE A 205 -19.56 -0.09 2.17
C PHE A 205 -18.05 0.14 2.41
N PHE A 206 -17.58 1.39 2.42
CA PHE A 206 -16.17 1.68 2.73
C PHE A 206 -15.80 1.27 4.15
N ARG A 207 -16.70 1.43 5.12
CA ARG A 207 -16.49 0.97 6.50
C ARG A 207 -16.18 -0.52 6.57
N ASP A 208 -16.86 -1.35 5.78
CA ASP A 208 -16.72 -2.80 5.81
C ASP A 208 -15.41 -3.19 5.14
N TRP A 209 -15.02 -2.47 4.08
CA TRP A 209 -13.71 -2.58 3.49
C TRP A 209 -12.58 -2.22 4.47
N ALA A 210 -12.69 -1.09 5.17
CA ALA A 210 -11.71 -0.65 6.15
C ALA A 210 -11.56 -1.68 7.29
N LEU A 211 -12.68 -2.20 7.82
CA LEU A 211 -12.66 -3.27 8.82
C LEU A 211 -12.06 -4.57 8.30
N ALA A 212 -12.34 -4.94 7.05
CA ALA A 212 -11.78 -6.11 6.38
C ALA A 212 -10.26 -6.03 6.22
N MET A 213 -9.74 -4.84 5.93
CA MET A 213 -8.30 -4.57 5.92
C MET A 213 -7.68 -4.53 7.33
N GLY A 214 -8.49 -4.54 8.39
CA GLY A 214 -8.02 -4.52 9.78
C GLY A 214 -7.86 -3.14 10.40
N CYS A 215 -8.43 -2.11 9.79
CA CYS A 215 -8.48 -0.77 10.36
C CYS A 215 -9.53 -0.70 11.49
N LEU A 216 -9.19 0.03 12.55
CA LEU A 216 -10.05 0.28 13.71
C LEU A 216 -10.13 1.78 14.03
N SER A 217 -11.01 2.17 14.94
CA SER A 217 -11.12 3.55 15.40
C SER A 217 -9.88 3.97 16.20
N CYS A 218 -9.42 5.20 15.97
CA CYS A 218 -8.38 5.87 16.75
C CYS A 218 -8.86 6.40 18.12
N ASP A 219 -10.11 6.13 18.49
CA ASP A 219 -10.62 6.48 19.81
C ASP A 219 -9.83 5.79 20.92
N ARG A 220 -9.65 6.51 22.03
CA ARG A 220 -8.88 6.02 23.18
C ARG A 220 -9.39 4.67 23.71
N SER A 221 -10.72 4.47 23.74
CA SER A 221 -11.32 3.21 24.19
C SER A 221 -11.00 2.05 23.26
N SER A 222 -10.99 2.29 21.95
CA SER A 222 -10.61 1.33 20.92
C SER A 222 -9.12 0.98 21.03
N ILE A 223 -8.23 1.98 21.08
CA ILE A 223 -6.78 1.81 21.27
C ILE A 223 -6.48 0.96 22.50
N ARG A 224 -7.14 1.25 23.63
CA ARG A 224 -6.99 0.46 24.86
C ARG A 224 -7.41 -0.98 24.70
N ARG A 225 -8.48 -1.27 23.94
CA ARG A 225 -8.93 -2.64 23.67
C ARG A 225 -7.96 -3.39 22.77
N ILE A 226 -7.43 -2.73 21.72
CA ILE A 226 -6.39 -3.27 20.83
C ILE A 226 -5.17 -3.70 21.65
N LEU A 227 -4.66 -2.80 22.50
CA LEU A 227 -3.45 -3.06 23.28
C LEU A 227 -3.69 -3.96 24.50
N SER A 228 -4.95 -4.15 24.91
CA SER A 228 -5.28 -4.94 26.10
C SER A 228 -4.84 -6.39 25.99
N ASP A 229 -4.55 -6.99 27.14
CA ASP A 229 -4.27 -8.42 27.21
C ASP A 229 -5.54 -9.26 27.14
N ARG A 230 -6.73 -8.67 27.31
CA ARG A 230 -8.02 -9.39 27.35
C ARG A 230 -8.27 -10.29 26.15
N HIS A 231 -7.73 -9.93 25.00
CA HIS A 231 -7.73 -10.77 23.81
C HIS A 231 -6.40 -11.53 23.70
N HIS A 232 -6.05 -12.32 24.72
CA HIS A 232 -4.78 -13.07 24.83
C HIS A 232 -4.43 -13.89 23.57
N ARG A 233 -5.44 -14.24 22.75
CA ARG A 233 -5.27 -14.98 21.49
C ARG A 233 -4.85 -14.13 20.29
N LEU A 234 -4.95 -12.79 20.36
CA LEU A 234 -4.78 -11.92 19.20
C LEU A 234 -3.46 -11.16 19.16
N HIS A 235 -2.71 -11.09 20.28
CA HIS A 235 -1.36 -10.48 20.41
C HIS A 235 -1.11 -9.34 19.42
N GLN A 236 -1.86 -8.24 19.56
CA GLN A 236 -1.93 -7.18 18.56
C GLN A 236 -1.00 -6.01 18.89
N SER A 237 -0.38 -5.47 17.85
CA SER A 237 0.30 -4.18 17.82
C SER A 237 -0.58 -3.13 17.17
N LEU A 238 -0.31 -1.87 17.49
CA LEU A 238 -1.03 -0.71 16.99
C LEU A 238 -0.15 0.06 16.00
N LEU A 239 -0.70 0.51 14.88
CA LEU A 239 -0.11 1.55 14.05
C LEU A 239 -1.00 2.78 14.07
N VAL A 240 -0.45 3.92 14.50
CA VAL A 240 -1.12 5.21 14.58
C VAL A 240 -0.37 6.24 13.76
N VAL A 241 -1.10 7.01 12.97
CA VAL A 241 -0.55 8.18 12.28
C VAL A 241 -0.68 9.37 13.22
N VAL A 242 0.45 9.83 13.77
CA VAL A 242 0.43 10.66 14.99
C VAL A 242 0.00 12.10 14.72
N GLY A 243 0.45 12.69 13.61
CA GLY A 243 0.16 14.08 13.26
C GLY A 243 -1.31 14.37 12.95
N GLY A 244 -2.05 13.35 12.50
CA GLY A 244 -3.48 13.44 12.20
C GLY A 244 -3.82 14.52 11.16
N ALA A 245 -5.07 14.99 11.22
CA ALA A 245 -5.59 16.00 10.30
C ALA A 245 -4.80 17.34 10.34
N GLU A 246 -4.22 17.70 11.48
CA GLU A 246 -3.46 18.96 11.60
C GLU A 246 -2.15 18.90 10.79
N GLU A 247 -1.42 17.79 10.85
CA GLU A 247 -0.20 17.59 10.07
C GLU A 247 -0.50 17.45 8.57
N SER A 248 -1.66 16.90 8.21
CA SER A 248 -2.06 16.80 6.79
C SER A 248 -2.17 18.16 6.09
N MET A 249 -2.43 19.24 6.83
CA MET A 249 -2.45 20.61 6.30
C MET A 249 -1.04 21.15 5.97
N LEU A 250 0.02 20.51 6.47
CA LEU A 250 1.42 20.87 6.25
C LEU A 250 2.11 19.98 5.20
N ALA A 251 1.34 19.09 4.57
CA ALA A 251 1.83 18.10 3.61
C ALA A 251 2.22 18.75 2.27
N HIS A 252 3.39 19.37 2.25
CA HIS A 252 4.00 19.96 1.06
C HIS A 252 5.15 19.08 0.56
N GLU A 253 5.28 19.00 -0.76
CA GLU A 253 6.37 18.26 -1.40
C GLU A 253 7.73 18.73 -0.87
N GLY A 254 8.57 17.78 -0.47
CA GLY A 254 9.89 18.06 0.11
C GLY A 254 9.89 18.59 1.55
N SER A 255 8.73 18.83 2.18
CA SER A 255 8.65 19.21 3.58
C SER A 255 8.69 18.00 4.52
N ALA A 256 9.20 18.22 5.73
CA ALA A 256 9.26 17.25 6.82
C ALA A 256 8.75 17.89 8.12
N ASP A 257 7.61 18.58 8.02
CA ASP A 257 6.97 19.28 9.13
C ASP A 257 6.04 18.33 9.88
N LEU A 258 6.37 18.02 11.14
CA LEU A 258 5.66 17.04 11.95
C LEU A 258 5.00 17.65 13.17
N ILE A 259 3.70 17.42 13.34
CA ILE A 259 2.93 17.74 14.54
C ILE A 259 3.09 16.57 15.53
N LEU A 260 4.19 16.60 16.30
CA LEU A 260 4.52 15.53 17.24
C LEU A 260 4.67 16.01 18.69
N LEU A 261 5.17 17.24 18.92
CA LEU A 261 5.55 17.69 20.27
C LEU A 261 4.38 17.70 21.27
N LYS A 262 3.19 18.10 20.81
CA LYS A 262 1.96 18.08 21.61
C LYS A 262 1.23 16.73 21.62
N ARG A 263 1.64 15.75 20.80
CA ARG A 263 0.92 14.49 20.57
C ARG A 263 1.46 13.36 21.44
N ARG A 264 1.23 13.42 22.76
CA ARG A 264 1.75 12.42 23.73
C ARG A 264 0.80 11.27 24.06
N GLY A 265 -0.41 11.28 23.48
CA GLY A 265 -1.45 10.30 23.80
C GLY A 265 -1.07 8.85 23.48
N PHE A 266 -0.39 8.61 22.35
CA PHE A 266 0.03 7.27 21.96
C PHE A 266 1.12 6.70 22.88
N VAL A 267 2.06 7.54 23.34
CA VAL A 267 3.09 7.19 24.33
C VAL A 267 2.43 6.78 25.65
N ARG A 268 1.46 7.57 26.12
CA ARG A 268 0.70 7.25 27.34
C ARG A 268 0.02 5.88 27.25
N GLU A 269 -0.62 5.55 26.14
CA GLU A 269 -1.29 4.26 25.99
C GLU A 269 -0.30 3.10 25.77
N ALA A 270 0.88 3.35 25.18
CA ALA A 270 1.98 2.39 25.10
C ALA A 270 2.51 2.02 26.50
N ILE A 271 2.78 3.02 27.35
CA ILE A 271 3.23 2.81 28.75
C ILE A 271 2.20 2.03 29.56
N ARG A 272 0.91 2.38 29.45
CA ARG A 272 -0.16 1.65 30.15
C ARG A 272 -0.25 0.18 29.75
N ALA A 273 0.08 -0.13 28.50
CA ALA A 273 0.03 -1.48 27.97
C ALA A 273 1.38 -2.22 28.12
N GLY A 274 2.49 -1.54 28.38
CA GLY A 274 3.83 -2.12 28.32
C GLY A 274 4.20 -2.54 26.89
N CYS A 275 3.82 -1.73 25.90
CA CYS A 275 4.12 -1.97 24.49
C CYS A 275 5.26 -1.07 24.05
N ASP A 276 6.25 -1.65 23.37
CA ASP A 276 7.41 -0.91 22.90
C ASP A 276 7.00 0.13 21.84
N LEU A 277 7.61 1.31 21.91
CA LEU A 277 7.37 2.38 20.94
C LEU A 277 8.31 2.21 19.74
N VAL A 278 7.76 2.32 18.54
CA VAL A 278 8.56 2.18 17.30
C VAL A 278 8.25 3.34 16.36
N PRO A 279 9.20 4.26 16.13
CA PRO A 279 9.01 5.31 15.13
C PRO A 279 9.13 4.76 13.71
N ILE A 280 8.23 5.17 12.83
CA ILE A 280 8.28 4.92 11.40
C ILE A 280 8.32 6.27 10.68
N TYR A 281 9.32 6.45 9.82
CA TYR A 281 9.37 7.57 8.89
C TYR A 281 9.14 7.12 7.45
N ASN A 282 8.18 7.75 6.76
CA ASN A 282 7.73 7.45 5.41
C ASN A 282 8.26 8.53 4.46
N PHE A 283 9.38 8.26 3.80
CA PHE A 283 9.91 9.14 2.78
C PHE A 283 8.98 9.19 1.56
N ASN A 284 8.88 10.38 0.97
CA ASN A 284 8.06 10.71 -0.20
C ASN A 284 6.53 10.65 -0.01
N GLU A 285 6.04 10.42 1.21
CA GLU A 285 4.60 10.48 1.52
C GLU A 285 4.00 11.85 1.18
N ASN A 286 4.73 12.95 1.43
CA ASN A 286 4.27 14.31 1.08
C ASN A 286 4.38 14.63 -0.43
N SER A 287 4.98 13.74 -1.24
CA SER A 287 5.19 13.97 -2.68
C SER A 287 4.11 13.34 -3.56
N ILE A 288 3.19 12.55 -3.00
CA ILE A 288 2.16 11.85 -3.79
C ILE A 288 0.94 12.73 -4.09
N TYR A 289 0.77 13.86 -3.41
CA TYR A 289 -0.28 14.83 -3.65
C TYR A 289 0.22 16.26 -3.46
N LYS A 290 -0.44 17.20 -4.13
CA LYS A 290 -0.23 18.64 -3.93
C LYS A 290 -1.48 19.25 -3.33
N LEU A 291 -1.30 19.98 -2.24
CA LEU A 291 -2.36 20.80 -1.66
C LEU A 291 -2.66 21.97 -2.59
N VAL A 292 -3.93 22.27 -2.80
CA VAL A 292 -4.35 23.50 -3.48
C VAL A 292 -4.01 24.65 -2.54
N ASN A 293 -3.20 25.60 -3.03
CA ASN A 293 -2.73 26.70 -2.21
C ASN A 293 -3.91 27.55 -1.74
N ASN A 294 -4.08 27.67 -0.44
CA ASN A 294 -5.24 28.31 0.15
C ASN A 294 -4.86 29.57 0.91
N GLN A 295 -4.60 30.65 0.16
CA GLN A 295 -4.28 31.93 0.76
C GLN A 295 -5.41 32.38 1.71
N GLN A 296 -5.02 32.92 2.87
CA GLN A 296 -5.95 33.40 3.88
C GLN A 296 -6.86 34.46 3.29
N GLY A 297 -8.19 34.24 3.37
CA GLY A 297 -9.21 35.10 2.76
C GLY A 297 -9.76 34.63 1.41
N SER A 298 -9.19 33.58 0.80
CA SER A 298 -9.74 33.01 -0.44
C SER A 298 -11.12 32.33 -0.23
N LEU A 299 -11.86 32.08 -1.32
CA LEU A 299 -13.09 31.29 -1.27
C LEU A 299 -12.86 29.86 -0.78
N VAL A 300 -11.70 29.28 -1.14
CA VAL A 300 -11.28 27.96 -0.67
C VAL A 300 -11.05 27.98 0.84
N HIS A 301 -10.48 29.05 1.38
CA HIS A 301 -10.24 29.23 2.82
C HIS A 301 -11.54 29.31 3.60
N ARG A 302 -12.50 30.06 3.06
CA ARG A 302 -13.84 30.15 3.65
C ARG A 302 -14.57 28.82 3.63
N PHE A 303 -14.47 28.06 2.54
CA PHE A 303 -15.05 26.72 2.44
C PHE A 303 -14.41 25.74 3.44
N GLU A 304 -13.08 25.69 3.51
CA GLU A 304 -12.35 24.85 4.46
C GLU A 304 -12.72 25.17 5.91
N MET A 305 -12.81 26.46 6.26
CA MET A 305 -13.23 26.90 7.59
C MET A 305 -14.68 26.54 7.90
N ALA A 306 -15.58 26.62 6.93
CA ALA A 306 -16.98 26.21 7.10
C ALA A 306 -17.10 24.70 7.36
N ILE A 307 -16.39 23.87 6.58
CA ILE A 307 -16.33 22.42 6.77
C ILE A 307 -15.71 22.07 8.12
N LYS A 308 -14.60 22.71 8.49
CA LYS A 308 -13.95 22.51 9.79
C LYS A 308 -14.90 22.85 10.94
N SER A 309 -15.67 23.93 10.83
CA SER A 309 -16.66 24.32 11.83
C SER A 309 -17.82 23.32 11.94
N LEU A 310 -18.19 22.67 10.84
CA LEU A 310 -19.33 21.74 10.80
C LEU A 310 -18.96 20.32 11.24
N PHE A 311 -17.79 19.84 10.84
CA PHE A 311 -17.38 18.43 11.03
C PHE A 311 -16.20 18.24 11.98
N GLY A 312 -15.58 19.33 12.46
CA GLY A 312 -14.42 19.27 13.36
C GLY A 312 -13.10 18.90 12.66
N PHE A 313 -13.11 18.68 11.35
CA PHE A 313 -11.92 18.44 10.51
C PHE A 313 -12.03 19.19 9.18
N THR A 314 -10.90 19.60 8.62
CA THR A 314 -10.85 20.26 7.31
C THR A 314 -10.85 19.20 6.20
N ILE A 315 -11.71 19.38 5.19
CA ILE A 315 -11.54 18.66 3.92
C ILE A 315 -10.46 19.39 3.13
N LEU A 316 -9.34 18.72 2.93
CA LEU A 316 -8.24 19.26 2.13
C LEU A 316 -8.60 19.21 0.65
N LEU A 317 -8.44 20.34 -0.05
CA LEU A 317 -8.40 20.34 -1.49
C LEU A 317 -6.99 20.00 -1.95
N PHE A 318 -6.86 18.88 -2.66
CA PHE A 318 -5.59 18.41 -3.19
C PHE A 318 -5.80 17.79 -4.57
N TYR A 319 -4.71 17.69 -5.32
CA TYR A 319 -4.71 17.04 -6.62
C TYR A 319 -3.45 16.19 -6.78
N GLY A 320 -3.54 15.20 -7.66
CA GLY A 320 -2.39 14.43 -8.11
C GLY A 320 -2.24 14.55 -9.63
N ARG A 321 -2.03 13.42 -10.31
CA ARG A 321 -1.83 13.38 -11.78
C ARG A 321 -3.13 13.68 -12.53
N ASN A 322 -2.98 14.34 -13.67
CA ASN A 322 -4.04 14.61 -14.66
C ASN A 322 -5.25 15.38 -14.08
N VAL A 323 -5.04 16.26 -13.09
CA VAL A 323 -6.10 17.04 -12.41
C VAL A 323 -7.09 16.17 -11.61
N PHE A 324 -6.79 14.88 -11.41
CA PHE A 324 -7.61 13.93 -10.64
C PHE A 324 -6.98 13.61 -9.27
N PHE A 325 -7.72 12.85 -8.45
CA PHE A 325 -7.28 12.29 -7.17
C PHE A 325 -6.24 11.15 -7.30
N THR A 326 -5.73 10.90 -8.51
CA THR A 326 -4.71 9.89 -8.77
C THR A 326 -3.36 10.35 -8.21
N PRO A 327 -2.73 9.65 -7.26
CA PRO A 327 -1.46 10.08 -6.68
C PRO A 327 -0.34 10.23 -7.71
N PHE A 328 0.61 11.14 -7.47
CA PHE A 328 1.86 11.19 -8.22
C PHE A 328 2.64 9.88 -8.05
N ARG A 329 3.31 9.46 -9.13
CA ARG A 329 4.04 8.20 -9.15
C ARG A 329 5.43 8.42 -8.57
N THR A 330 5.55 8.19 -7.28
CA THR A 330 6.78 8.41 -6.51
C THR A 330 7.09 7.16 -5.70
N GLN A 331 8.37 6.78 -5.61
CA GLN A 331 8.73 5.63 -4.77
C GLN A 331 8.43 5.93 -3.30
N LEU A 332 7.68 5.04 -2.65
CA LEU A 332 7.37 5.16 -1.22
C LEU A 332 8.35 4.34 -0.38
N VAL A 333 8.97 4.94 0.64
CA VAL A 333 9.94 4.24 1.48
C VAL A 333 9.62 4.42 2.96
N SER A 334 9.27 3.33 3.65
CA SER A 334 9.08 3.31 5.10
C SER A 334 10.33 2.80 5.79
N VAL A 335 10.90 3.61 6.67
CA VAL A 335 11.96 3.18 7.58
C VAL A 335 11.38 2.97 8.96
N VAL A 336 11.44 1.72 9.43
CA VAL A 336 11.05 1.30 10.77
C VAL A 336 12.28 1.42 11.66
N GLY A 337 12.23 2.38 12.59
CA GLY A 337 13.29 2.64 13.56
C GLY A 337 13.44 1.53 14.60
N ARG A 338 14.34 1.74 15.56
CA ARG A 338 14.57 0.74 16.61
C ARG A 338 13.44 0.82 17.65
N PRO A 339 12.99 -0.33 18.18
CA PRO A 339 12.08 -0.33 19.31
C PRO A 339 12.68 0.36 20.53
N ILE A 340 11.88 1.20 21.17
CA ILE A 340 12.17 1.80 22.47
C ILE A 340 11.44 0.93 23.49
N PRO A 341 12.18 0.17 24.32
CA PRO A 341 11.57 -0.71 25.32
C PRO A 341 10.75 0.09 26.32
N VAL A 342 9.50 -0.31 26.56
CA VAL A 342 8.61 0.42 27.48
C VAL A 342 8.26 -0.44 28.68
N GLN A 343 8.56 0.08 29.88
CA GLN A 343 8.09 -0.53 31.12
C GLN A 343 6.61 -0.21 31.35
N ARG A 344 5.83 -1.23 31.73
CA ARG A 344 4.40 -1.04 31.96
C ARG A 344 4.12 -0.24 33.23
N ASN A 345 3.38 0.86 33.10
CA ASN A 345 2.81 1.61 34.21
C ASN A 345 1.34 1.94 33.95
N TYR A 346 0.43 1.45 34.79
CA TYR A 346 -1.02 1.68 34.63
C TYR A 346 -1.46 3.12 34.91
N ASN A 347 -0.65 3.93 35.58
CA ASN A 347 -0.94 5.33 35.86
C ASN A 347 0.34 6.18 35.67
N PRO A 348 0.80 6.34 34.42
CA PRO A 348 2.05 7.04 34.14
C PRO A 348 1.91 8.53 34.43
N THR A 349 2.96 9.11 35.01
CA THR A 349 3.02 10.56 35.27
C THR A 349 3.29 11.32 33.97
N GLU A 350 3.06 12.63 33.95
CA GLU A 350 3.36 13.44 32.75
C GLU A 350 4.86 13.49 32.47
N GLU A 351 5.70 13.39 33.50
CA GLU A 351 7.16 13.34 33.39
C GLU A 351 7.62 12.05 32.70
N GLU A 352 7.10 10.90 33.12
CA GLU A 352 7.40 9.60 32.50
C GLU A 352 6.93 9.57 31.03
N ILE A 353 5.73 10.10 30.76
CA ILE A 353 5.23 10.22 29.38
C ILE A 353 6.14 11.12 28.55
N LYS A 354 6.63 12.23 29.13
CA LYS A 354 7.54 13.14 28.45
C LYS A 354 8.88 12.47 28.16
N GLU A 355 9.45 11.72 29.10
CA GLU A 355 10.73 11.03 28.93
C GLU A 355 10.68 10.04 27.75
N TYR A 356 9.68 9.15 27.71
CA TYR A 356 9.50 8.23 26.57
C TYR A 356 9.20 8.97 25.26
N HIS A 357 8.47 10.09 25.33
CA HIS A 357 8.18 10.90 24.15
C HIS A 357 9.44 11.59 23.60
N ASP A 358 10.33 12.09 24.46
CA ASP A 358 11.61 12.67 24.06
C ASP A 358 12.49 11.60 23.39
N LEU A 359 12.61 10.40 23.98
CA LEU A 359 13.32 9.26 23.36
C LEU A 359 12.73 8.91 21.99
N TYR A 360 11.41 8.93 21.86
CA TYR A 360 10.72 8.68 20.60
C TYR A 360 11.04 9.74 19.54
N VAL A 361 11.01 11.02 19.92
CA VAL A 361 11.33 12.16 19.03
C VAL A 361 12.78 12.09 18.57
N GLU A 362 13.71 11.80 19.48
CA GLU A 362 15.14 11.65 19.18
C GLU A 362 15.39 10.49 18.20
N GLU A 363 14.79 9.33 18.43
CA GLU A 363 14.94 8.18 17.54
C GLU A 363 14.31 8.45 16.15
N LEU A 364 13.14 9.10 16.08
CA LEU A 364 12.53 9.50 14.81
C LEU A 364 13.42 10.49 14.05
N LYS A 365 13.98 11.50 14.75
CA LYS A 365 14.91 12.46 14.17
C LYS A 365 16.17 11.77 13.64
N ARG A 366 16.73 10.81 14.40
CA ARG A 366 17.89 10.01 13.98
C ARG A 366 17.59 9.19 12.72
N VAL A 367 16.44 8.51 12.67
CA VAL A 367 15.98 7.77 11.49
C VAL A 367 15.92 8.70 10.28
N TYR A 368 15.29 9.87 10.42
CA TYR A 368 15.20 10.84 9.34
C TYR A 368 16.57 11.26 8.81
N ILE A 369 17.45 11.76 9.70
CA ILE A 369 18.78 12.26 9.35
C ILE A 369 19.61 11.19 8.65
N LYS A 370 19.57 9.94 9.14
CA LYS A 370 20.35 8.84 8.59
C LYS A 370 19.93 8.48 7.16
N TYR A 371 18.64 8.49 6.86
CA TYR A 371 18.12 7.98 5.59
C TYR A 371 17.73 9.07 4.58
N LYS A 372 17.59 10.33 5.01
CA LYS A 372 17.33 11.49 4.14
C LYS A 372 18.30 11.56 2.96
N PRO A 373 19.64 11.47 3.12
CA PRO A 373 20.57 11.57 1.98
C PRO A 373 20.33 10.51 0.90
N ARG A 374 19.76 9.37 1.26
CA ARG A 374 19.52 8.25 0.34
C ARG A 374 18.15 8.31 -0.34
N TYR A 375 17.11 8.70 0.39
CA TYR A 375 15.73 8.57 -0.10
C TYR A 375 15.04 9.90 -0.39
N ALA A 376 15.57 11.01 0.14
CA ALA A 376 15.04 12.36 -0.07
C ALA A 376 16.16 13.41 0.09
N PRO A 377 17.20 13.39 -0.78
CA PRO A 377 18.37 14.26 -0.63
C PRO A 377 18.00 15.76 -0.68
N ASP A 378 17.00 16.10 -1.49
CA ASP A 378 16.53 17.48 -1.69
C ASP A 378 15.45 17.92 -0.69
N ALA A 379 15.04 17.05 0.23
CA ALA A 379 14.04 17.41 1.24
C ALA A 379 14.60 18.41 2.25
N ALA A 380 13.70 19.18 2.86
CA ALA A 380 14.03 20.05 3.99
C ALA A 380 14.50 19.24 5.21
N ASP A 381 15.08 19.90 6.20
CA ASP A 381 15.32 19.23 7.49
C ASP A 381 14.01 19.00 8.24
N ILE A 382 14.00 17.97 9.09
CA ILE A 382 12.83 17.64 9.90
C ILE A 382 12.56 18.77 10.90
N ARG A 383 11.33 19.28 10.89
CA ARG A 383 10.88 20.31 11.83
C ARG A 383 9.71 19.78 12.62
N PHE A 384 9.79 19.90 13.94
CA PHE A 384 8.69 19.56 14.82
C PHE A 384 7.87 20.82 15.10
N VAL A 385 6.66 20.85 14.57
CA VAL A 385 5.73 21.98 14.68
C VAL A 385 4.84 21.78 15.91
N ALA A 386 4.60 22.88 16.64
CA ALA A 386 3.91 22.88 17.92
C ALA A 386 2.40 22.69 17.80
#